data_AF-A0A482WZV6-F1
#
_entry.id   AF-A0A482WZV6-F1
#
_cell.length_a   1.000
_cell.length_b   1.000
_cell.length_c   1.000
_cell.angle_alpha   90.00
_cell.angle_beta   90.00
_cell.angle_gamma   90.00
#
_symmetry.space_group_name_H-M   'P 1'
#
loop_
_entity.id
_entity.type
_entity.pdbx_description
1 polymer ?
#
loop_
_entity_poly.entity_id
_entity_poly.type
_entity_poly.pdbx_seq_one_letter_code
_entity_poly.pdbx_strand_id
1 'polypeptide(L)'
;MMGFSYEKRSLKRPRLGPPDVYPQEPKQKEDELTTSNVKHGFATMPQLTDEFGTARNCNITASKIASYFSGIIGKKEELNTLPDSGRKRQQINPKDNFWPATARTKNAIEAWFKDLAGSKPLLSLSKKAPNFNKKEEIFLLLCEYQVPMLRAAWFIKLSSAYTVAVSEAKIKKRQLPDPTQEWTGTLLKFLKDQLAKLQDHYTSNSSAPMLDEQKIALRQWRYTLNLMKSLYEEGLLDRQDVLQWILDLLEKARSSAAATEDGVFRLVLPLALQYLDEFVQSELLARKLSYLASRKLSTLCWGDLGASPANPPPPSTTISGTSTNSSTANSTLQEYLNCPHHRDIVLGLSSIIQVVTLECPTALVWNCIGEGKSSSVLNGSPLDVLPCSPASLPMPQRTSNPHIRNQLRLGEELIRQRSLAAEAKWSCDKWQQSSAGVTTNKVLTALDALDRHSFERIDASNSLDTLYSKIFFTPPGGAGNKETKDSPSSATGGSTEEAGRSDYGVAQDEALVEILCEWR
;
A
#
# COMPACT_ATOMS: atom_id res chain seq x y z
N MET A 1 31.99 -38.31 36.73
CA MET A 1 32.42 -36.92 37.00
C MET A 1 32.93 -36.85 38.43
N MET A 2 34.24 -36.94 38.63
CA MET A 2 34.85 -36.61 39.92
C MET A 2 34.74 -35.10 40.13
N GLY A 3 34.21 -34.68 41.27
CA GLY A 3 34.03 -33.26 41.59
C GLY A 3 35.39 -32.57 41.78
N PHE A 4 35.63 -31.50 41.03
CA PHE A 4 36.85 -30.68 41.08
C PHE A 4 36.91 -29.75 42.32
N SER A 5 36.11 -29.97 43.36
CA SER A 5 36.17 -29.19 44.60
C SER A 5 37.10 -29.88 45.61
N TYR A 6 38.10 -29.14 46.11
CA TYR A 6 39.08 -29.56 47.13
C TYR A 6 38.45 -30.27 48.34
N GLU A 7 37.22 -29.88 48.71
CA GLU A 7 36.51 -30.43 49.86
C GLU A 7 35.52 -31.55 49.52
N LYS A 8 35.45 -32.01 48.26
CA LYS A 8 34.40 -32.92 47.76
C LYS A 8 32.98 -32.41 48.09
N ARG A 9 32.79 -31.09 48.18
CA ARG A 9 31.45 -30.50 48.38
C ARG A 9 30.56 -30.96 47.24
N SER A 10 29.38 -31.48 47.59
CA SER A 10 28.39 -31.89 46.59
C SER A 10 27.98 -30.67 45.76
N LEU A 11 28.12 -30.76 44.44
CA LEU A 11 27.62 -29.76 43.49
C LEU A 11 26.08 -29.66 43.50
N LYS A 12 25.38 -30.57 44.21
CA LYS A 12 23.92 -30.60 44.32
C LYS A 12 23.42 -29.79 45.54
N ARG A 13 23.83 -28.53 45.69
CA ARG A 13 23.11 -27.58 46.56
C ARG A 13 22.17 -26.71 45.70
N PRO A 14 21.02 -26.24 46.23
CA PRO A 14 20.03 -25.46 45.46
C PRO A 14 20.56 -24.15 44.87
N ARG A 15 21.69 -23.64 45.37
CA ARG A 15 22.39 -22.46 44.85
C ARG A 15 23.89 -22.70 44.93
N LEU A 16 24.49 -23.07 43.81
CA LEU A 16 25.93 -22.85 43.60
C LEU A 16 26.10 -21.33 43.67
N GLY A 17 26.90 -20.84 44.61
CA GLY A 17 27.20 -19.41 44.71
C GLY A 17 27.89 -18.89 43.45
N PRO A 18 28.25 -17.60 43.39
CA PRO A 18 29.06 -17.08 42.30
C PRO A 18 30.31 -17.95 42.09
N PRO A 19 30.77 -18.15 40.84
CA PRO A 19 32.00 -18.88 40.58
C PRO A 19 33.16 -18.23 41.34
N ASP A 20 34.09 -19.05 41.83
CA ASP A 20 35.27 -18.61 42.60
C ASP A 20 34.98 -17.91 43.94
N VAL A 21 33.77 -18.11 44.49
CA VAL A 21 33.40 -17.59 45.82
C VAL A 21 33.15 -18.75 46.78
N TYR A 22 33.95 -18.81 47.84
CA TYR A 22 33.90 -19.85 48.87
C TYR A 22 33.67 -19.22 50.25
N PRO A 23 32.41 -18.99 50.65
CA PRO A 23 32.10 -18.50 51.98
C PRO A 23 32.55 -19.50 53.07
N GLN A 24 32.93 -18.98 54.23
CA GLN A 24 33.11 -19.80 55.43
C GLN A 24 31.77 -20.43 55.82
N GLU A 25 31.80 -21.73 56.11
CA GLU A 25 30.61 -22.48 56.51
C GLU A 25 30.79 -22.98 57.95
N PRO A 26 29.72 -23.13 58.75
CA PRO A 26 29.84 -23.83 60.02
C PRO A 26 30.31 -25.27 59.82
N LYS A 27 31.23 -25.74 60.66
CA LYS A 27 31.77 -27.11 60.67
C LYS A 27 32.74 -27.39 59.51
N GLN A 28 33.62 -26.44 59.20
CA GLN A 28 34.73 -26.73 58.29
C GLN A 28 35.72 -27.69 58.96
N LYS A 29 36.54 -28.38 58.16
CA LYS A 29 37.50 -29.37 58.68
C LYS A 29 38.54 -28.73 59.59
N GLU A 30 38.87 -27.45 59.38
CA GLU A 30 39.70 -26.68 60.31
C GLU A 30 39.07 -26.49 61.70
N ASP A 31 37.73 -26.50 61.80
CA ASP A 31 36.99 -26.30 63.05
C ASP A 31 36.87 -27.61 63.87
N GLU A 32 37.26 -28.75 63.30
CA GLU A 32 37.19 -30.04 63.98
C GLU A 32 38.35 -30.20 64.98
N LEU A 33 38.03 -30.19 66.27
CA LEU A 33 38.97 -30.33 67.39
C LEU A 33 39.47 -31.78 67.58
N THR A 34 40.07 -32.37 66.54
CA THR A 34 40.70 -33.69 66.63
C THR A 34 42.01 -33.62 67.42
N THR A 35 42.41 -34.72 68.05
CA THR A 35 43.69 -34.79 68.79
C THR A 35 44.89 -34.40 67.92
N SER A 36 44.85 -34.69 66.62
CA SER A 36 45.90 -34.31 65.68
C SER A 36 45.91 -32.81 65.40
N ASN A 37 44.75 -32.23 65.07
CA ASN A 37 44.62 -30.79 64.76
C ASN A 37 44.99 -29.92 65.98
N VAL A 38 44.61 -30.35 67.18
CA VAL A 38 44.93 -29.63 68.42
C VAL A 38 46.43 -29.69 68.76
N LYS A 39 47.10 -30.82 68.49
CA LYS A 39 48.53 -31.00 68.82
C LYS A 39 49.48 -30.44 67.76
N HIS A 40 49.12 -30.51 66.48
CA HIS A 40 50.03 -30.21 65.37
C HIS A 40 49.53 -29.08 64.45
N GLY A 41 48.35 -28.53 64.72
CA GLY A 41 47.66 -27.59 63.83
C GLY A 41 46.95 -28.29 62.67
N PHE A 42 45.99 -27.58 62.06
CA PHE A 42 45.36 -28.03 60.82
C PHE A 42 46.26 -27.71 59.62
N ALA A 43 46.56 -28.71 58.78
CA ALA A 43 47.38 -28.55 57.60
C ALA A 43 46.60 -28.94 56.34
N THR A 44 46.69 -28.11 55.30
CA THR A 44 46.18 -28.41 53.97
C THR A 44 47.20 -29.25 53.21
N MET A 45 46.77 -30.43 52.71
CA MET A 45 47.63 -31.29 51.91
C MET A 45 47.39 -31.02 50.41
N PRO A 46 48.43 -30.67 49.63
CA PRO A 46 48.33 -30.59 48.18
C PRO A 46 47.82 -31.93 47.62
N GLN A 47 46.79 -31.89 46.76
CA GLN A 47 46.22 -33.10 46.14
C GLN A 47 47.03 -33.57 44.93
N LEU A 48 47.83 -32.67 44.34
CA LEU A 48 48.68 -32.95 43.21
C LEU A 48 50.08 -33.27 43.72
N THR A 49 50.61 -34.42 43.31
CA THR A 49 51.95 -34.88 43.69
C THR A 49 53.07 -34.04 43.07
N ASP A 50 52.79 -33.31 41.99
CA ASP A 50 53.76 -32.51 41.24
C ASP A 50 53.19 -31.09 40.99
N GLU A 51 53.02 -30.33 42.06
CA GLU A 51 52.47 -28.97 41.99
C GLU A 51 53.40 -27.95 41.32
N PHE A 52 54.70 -28.24 41.30
CA PHE A 52 55.74 -27.37 40.74
C PHE A 52 56.20 -27.81 39.32
N GLY A 53 55.59 -28.87 38.77
CA GLY A 53 55.92 -29.43 37.47
C GLY A 53 55.42 -28.62 36.26
N THR A 54 55.90 -28.97 35.07
CA THR A 54 55.46 -28.35 33.80
C THR A 54 54.63 -29.31 32.95
N ALA A 55 53.51 -28.82 32.41
CA ALA A 55 52.65 -29.56 31.50
C ALA A 55 53.13 -29.56 30.04
N ARG A 56 54.40 -29.24 29.76
CA ARG A 56 54.95 -29.16 28.38
C ARG A 56 54.82 -30.46 27.58
N ASN A 57 54.79 -31.61 28.27
CA ASN A 57 54.68 -32.93 27.63
C ASN A 57 53.22 -33.42 27.50
N CYS A 58 52.22 -32.58 27.79
CA CYS A 58 50.81 -32.93 27.65
C CYS A 58 50.36 -32.85 26.18
N ASN A 59 49.77 -33.93 25.68
CA ASN A 59 49.28 -34.04 24.30
C ASN A 59 47.90 -33.36 24.13
N ILE A 60 47.85 -32.03 24.23
CA ILE A 60 46.65 -31.22 23.92
C ILE A 60 46.95 -30.33 22.72
N THR A 61 46.16 -30.46 21.66
CA THR A 61 46.31 -29.65 20.44
C THR A 61 45.34 -28.47 20.44
N ALA A 62 45.74 -27.36 19.83
CA ALA A 62 44.88 -26.18 19.68
C ALA A 62 43.57 -26.51 18.93
N SER A 63 43.63 -27.40 17.95
CA SER A 63 42.45 -27.88 17.20
C SER A 63 41.42 -28.57 18.11
N LYS A 64 41.88 -29.41 19.04
CA LYS A 64 40.99 -30.10 19.98
C LYS A 64 40.33 -29.11 20.95
N ILE A 65 41.07 -28.10 21.43
CA ILE A 65 40.52 -27.02 22.26
C ILE A 65 39.47 -26.22 21.49
N ALA A 66 39.80 -25.81 20.26
CA ALA A 66 38.90 -25.03 19.41
C ALA A 66 37.58 -25.77 19.17
N SER A 67 37.63 -27.08 18.85
CA SER A 67 36.42 -27.89 18.67
C SER A 67 35.53 -27.93 19.92
N TYR A 68 36.11 -28.11 21.10
CA TYR A 68 35.33 -28.07 22.35
C TYR A 68 34.72 -26.69 22.60
N PHE A 69 35.49 -25.63 22.37
CA PHE A 69 35.04 -24.26 22.59
C PHE A 69 33.91 -23.89 21.63
N SER A 70 34.03 -24.27 20.36
CA SER A 70 32.96 -24.13 19.36
C SER A 70 31.69 -24.89 19.77
N GLY A 71 31.82 -26.10 20.30
CA GLY A 71 30.67 -26.85 20.83
C GLY A 71 29.98 -26.15 22.00
N ILE A 72 30.75 -25.55 22.91
CA ILE A 72 30.21 -24.76 24.04
C ILE A 72 29.49 -23.51 23.53
N ILE A 73 30.10 -22.76 22.60
CA ILE A 73 29.50 -21.56 22.00
C ILE A 73 28.20 -21.92 21.28
N GLY A 74 28.21 -22.96 20.43
CA GLY A 74 27.01 -23.40 19.72
C GLY A 74 25.87 -23.78 20.68
N LYS A 75 26.19 -24.48 21.78
CA LYS A 75 25.16 -24.79 22.78
C LYS A 75 24.65 -23.56 23.54
N LYS A 76 25.53 -22.60 23.82
CA LYS A 76 25.15 -21.32 24.42
C LYS A 76 24.23 -20.53 23.49
N GLU A 77 24.52 -20.49 22.20
CA GLU A 77 23.67 -19.84 21.20
C GLU A 77 22.30 -20.51 21.12
N GLU A 78 22.25 -21.84 21.04
CA GLU A 78 21.00 -22.60 21.03
C GLU A 78 20.09 -22.25 22.23
N LEU A 79 20.66 -22.15 23.44
CA LEU A 79 19.91 -21.87 24.66
C LEU A 79 19.50 -20.40 24.83
N ASN A 80 20.29 -19.47 24.26
CA ASN A 80 19.99 -18.04 24.32
C ASN A 80 19.12 -17.55 23.15
N THR A 81 18.98 -18.38 22.12
CA THR A 81 18.01 -18.13 21.05
C THR A 81 16.63 -18.41 21.64
N LEU A 82 15.75 -17.41 21.66
CA LEU A 82 14.35 -17.63 21.99
C LEU A 82 13.82 -18.62 20.95
N PRO A 83 13.45 -19.87 21.34
CA PRO A 83 12.81 -20.74 20.38
C PRO A 83 11.55 -20.02 19.94
N ASP A 84 11.30 -19.98 18.63
CA ASP A 84 9.98 -19.66 18.11
C ASP A 84 9.06 -20.78 18.60
N SER A 85 8.65 -20.66 19.87
CA SER A 85 7.63 -21.52 20.42
C SER A 85 6.49 -21.27 19.48
N GLY A 86 6.15 -22.26 18.65
CA GLY A 86 5.00 -22.23 17.76
C GLY A 86 3.70 -22.16 18.55
N ARG A 87 3.63 -21.32 19.60
CA ARG A 87 2.45 -20.70 20.16
C ARG A 87 1.66 -20.23 18.97
N LYS A 88 0.78 -21.14 18.54
CA LYS A 88 -0.36 -20.89 17.68
C LYS A 88 -0.80 -19.47 17.97
N ARG A 89 -0.89 -18.63 16.92
CA ARG A 89 -1.43 -17.26 16.99
C ARG A 89 -2.34 -17.14 18.19
N GLN A 90 -2.01 -16.24 19.12
CA GLN A 90 -2.71 -16.12 20.39
C GLN A 90 -4.21 -16.07 20.10
N GLN A 91 -4.92 -17.15 20.43
CA GLN A 91 -6.30 -17.33 19.99
C GLN A 91 -7.15 -16.32 20.73
N ILE A 92 -7.68 -15.33 20.01
CA ILE A 92 -8.60 -14.35 20.59
C ILE A 92 -9.86 -15.10 20.98
N ASN A 93 -10.19 -15.17 22.27
CA ASN A 93 -11.49 -15.67 22.72
C ASN A 93 -12.55 -14.57 22.53
N PRO A 94 -13.44 -14.66 21.52
CA PRO A 94 -14.33 -13.54 21.21
C PRO A 94 -15.38 -13.29 22.31
N LYS A 95 -15.75 -14.32 23.08
CA LYS A 95 -16.80 -14.22 24.12
C LYS A 95 -16.34 -13.48 25.38
N ASP A 96 -15.05 -13.51 25.69
CA ASP A 96 -14.51 -12.89 26.90
C ASP A 96 -14.12 -11.42 26.64
N ASN A 97 -13.69 -11.11 25.42
CA ASN A 97 -13.11 -9.82 25.08
C ASN A 97 -14.08 -8.85 24.39
N PHE A 98 -15.18 -9.35 23.82
CA PHE A 98 -16.13 -8.56 23.04
C PHE A 98 -17.57 -8.72 23.50
N TRP A 99 -18.36 -7.67 23.33
CA TRP A 99 -19.79 -7.66 23.64
C TRP A 99 -20.60 -6.96 22.53
N PRO A 100 -21.81 -7.45 22.22
CA PRO A 100 -22.59 -6.94 21.10
C PRO A 100 -23.10 -5.53 21.36
N ALA A 101 -22.78 -4.62 20.45
CA ALA A 101 -23.33 -3.27 20.45
C ALA A 101 -24.83 -3.34 20.06
N THR A 102 -25.69 -3.06 21.03
CA THR A 102 -27.15 -3.02 20.86
C THR A 102 -27.74 -1.78 21.52
N ALA A 103 -29.00 -1.47 21.23
CA ALA A 103 -29.72 -0.38 21.91
C ALA A 103 -29.73 -0.52 23.44
N ARG A 104 -29.74 -1.76 23.97
CA ARG A 104 -29.70 -2.02 25.42
C ARG A 104 -28.36 -1.66 26.08
N THR A 105 -27.28 -1.66 25.30
CA THR A 105 -25.93 -1.36 25.77
C THR A 105 -25.51 0.07 25.42
N LYS A 106 -26.43 0.95 25.00
CA LYS A 106 -26.11 2.30 24.52
C LYS A 106 -25.20 3.06 25.48
N ASN A 107 -25.57 3.19 26.75
CA ASN A 107 -24.76 3.92 27.75
C ASN A 107 -23.34 3.34 27.91
N ALA A 108 -23.18 2.02 27.78
CA ALA A 108 -21.87 1.37 27.83
C ALA A 108 -21.04 1.65 26.56
N ILE A 109 -21.69 1.73 25.39
CA ILE A 109 -21.05 2.14 24.13
C ILE A 109 -20.55 3.58 24.27
N GLU A 110 -21.39 4.50 24.73
CA GLU A 110 -21.03 5.91 24.89
C GLU A 110 -19.86 6.08 25.85
N ALA A 111 -19.89 5.41 27.01
CA ALA A 111 -18.79 5.44 27.98
C ALA A 111 -17.49 4.87 27.39
N TRP A 112 -17.58 3.76 26.65
CA TRP A 112 -16.41 3.13 26.04
C TRP A 112 -15.79 4.00 24.94
N PHE A 113 -16.59 4.66 24.09
CA PHE A 113 -16.07 5.56 23.07
C PHE A 113 -15.52 6.87 23.63
N LYS A 114 -16.08 7.39 24.73
CA LYS A 114 -15.46 8.50 25.48
C LYS A 114 -14.09 8.11 26.04
N ASP A 115 -13.97 6.90 26.58
CA ASP A 115 -12.69 6.37 27.05
C ASP A 115 -11.69 6.16 25.90
N LEU A 116 -12.17 5.70 24.73
CA LEU A 116 -11.36 5.56 23.51
C LEU A 116 -10.89 6.93 23.00
N ALA A 117 -11.73 7.96 23.03
CA ALA A 117 -11.33 9.31 22.66
C ALA A 117 -10.34 9.93 23.67
N GLY A 118 -10.47 9.57 24.94
CA GLY A 118 -9.67 10.07 26.06
C GLY A 118 -8.28 9.44 26.17
N SER A 119 -7.74 9.34 27.40
CA SER A 119 -6.38 8.86 27.67
C SER A 119 -6.30 7.40 28.14
N LYS A 120 -7.43 6.67 28.15
CA LYS A 120 -7.46 5.31 28.69
C LYS A 120 -6.50 4.38 27.93
N PRO A 121 -5.74 3.51 28.61
CA PRO A 121 -4.84 2.57 27.95
C PRO A 121 -5.58 1.59 27.03
N LEU A 122 -5.07 1.38 25.82
CA LEU A 122 -5.68 0.51 24.80
C LEU A 122 -5.78 -0.96 25.26
N LEU A 123 -4.80 -1.45 26.03
CA LEU A 123 -4.82 -2.79 26.63
C LEU A 123 -5.99 -2.99 27.61
N SER A 124 -6.43 -1.92 28.27
CA SER A 124 -7.60 -1.96 29.15
C SER A 124 -8.89 -1.98 28.34
N LEU A 125 -8.93 -1.23 27.24
CA LEU A 125 -10.09 -1.17 26.33
C LEU A 125 -10.31 -2.48 25.56
N SER A 126 -9.24 -3.18 25.18
CA SER A 126 -9.30 -4.42 24.39
C SER A 126 -9.95 -5.60 25.12
N LYS A 127 -10.06 -5.55 26.45
CA LYS A 127 -10.66 -6.61 27.27
C LYS A 127 -12.19 -6.62 27.21
N LYS A 128 -12.83 -5.52 26.82
CA LYS A 128 -14.29 -5.38 26.73
C LYS A 128 -14.66 -4.41 25.61
N ALA A 129 -14.32 -4.75 24.37
CA ALA A 129 -14.62 -3.91 23.22
C ALA A 129 -16.03 -4.19 22.66
N PRO A 130 -16.79 -3.15 22.26
CA PRO A 130 -18.05 -3.34 21.54
C PRO A 130 -17.80 -3.94 20.17
N ASN A 131 -18.65 -4.89 19.75
CA ASN A 131 -18.67 -5.40 18.37
C ASN A 131 -19.97 -5.00 17.66
N PHE A 132 -19.85 -4.56 16.41
CA PHE A 132 -20.95 -4.03 15.60
C PHE A 132 -21.29 -4.98 14.45
N ASN A 133 -22.58 -5.08 14.12
CA ASN A 133 -23.03 -5.84 12.95
C ASN A 133 -22.85 -5.03 11.65
N LYS A 134 -23.04 -3.71 11.73
CA LYS A 134 -22.84 -2.76 10.64
C LYS A 134 -21.57 -1.96 10.91
N LYS A 135 -20.58 -2.07 10.02
CA LYS A 135 -19.31 -1.37 10.18
C LYS A 135 -19.48 0.14 10.06
N GLU A 136 -20.49 0.62 9.34
CA GLU A 136 -20.78 2.04 9.18
C GLU A 136 -21.11 2.72 10.52
N GLU A 137 -21.70 1.99 11.48
CA GLU A 137 -21.97 2.52 12.84
C GLU A 137 -20.69 2.89 13.58
N ILE A 138 -19.58 2.21 13.27
CA ILE A 138 -18.27 2.53 13.85
C ILE A 138 -17.81 3.91 13.40
N PHE A 139 -17.94 4.24 12.11
CA PHE A 139 -17.55 5.57 11.61
C PHE A 139 -18.39 6.69 12.23
N LEU A 140 -19.69 6.43 12.42
CA LEU A 140 -20.60 7.38 13.10
C LEU A 140 -20.12 7.67 14.53
N LEU A 141 -19.85 6.63 15.32
CA LEU A 141 -19.43 6.79 16.71
C LEU A 141 -18.02 7.37 16.85
N LEU A 142 -17.07 6.94 16.01
CA LEU A 142 -15.73 7.52 15.97
C LEU A 142 -15.77 9.03 15.71
N CYS A 143 -16.63 9.46 14.78
CA CYS A 143 -16.86 10.87 14.49
C CYS A 143 -17.61 11.58 15.63
N GLU A 144 -18.69 11.00 16.17
CA GLU A 144 -19.50 11.60 17.24
C GLU A 144 -18.65 11.91 18.47
N TYR A 145 -17.77 10.99 18.85
CA TYR A 145 -16.86 11.13 20.00
C TYR A 145 -15.51 11.76 19.65
N GLN A 146 -15.30 12.17 18.39
CA GLN A 146 -14.07 12.81 17.92
C GLN A 146 -12.81 12.02 18.30
N VAL A 147 -12.85 10.70 18.10
CA VAL A 147 -11.76 9.80 18.48
C VAL A 147 -10.48 10.15 17.69
N PRO A 148 -9.30 10.28 18.32
CA PRO A 148 -8.04 10.52 17.61
C PRO A 148 -7.72 9.42 16.58
N MET A 149 -7.16 9.79 15.43
CA MET A 149 -6.99 8.88 14.27
C MET A 149 -6.21 7.60 14.61
N LEU A 150 -5.10 7.70 15.36
CA LEU A 150 -4.33 6.54 15.80
C LEU A 150 -5.16 5.55 16.63
N ARG A 151 -6.07 6.05 17.47
CA ARG A 151 -6.96 5.22 18.28
C ARG A 151 -8.14 4.67 17.49
N ALA A 152 -8.64 5.43 16.52
CA ALA A 152 -9.64 4.98 15.58
C ALA A 152 -9.11 3.83 14.70
N ALA A 153 -7.91 3.99 14.13
CA ALA A 153 -7.22 2.95 13.37
C ALA A 153 -6.98 1.69 14.21
N TRP A 154 -6.54 1.86 15.47
CA TRP A 154 -6.43 0.75 16.41
C TRP A 154 -7.76 0.02 16.63
N PHE A 155 -8.87 0.74 16.79
CA PHE A 155 -10.17 0.11 16.99
C PHE A 155 -10.66 -0.63 15.74
N ILE A 156 -10.36 -0.11 14.54
CA ILE A 156 -10.64 -0.80 13.26
C ILE A 156 -9.82 -2.10 13.16
N LYS A 157 -8.53 -2.06 13.52
CA LYS A 157 -7.69 -3.28 13.60
C LYS A 157 -8.27 -4.30 14.60
N LEU A 158 -8.69 -3.84 15.77
CA LEU A 158 -9.31 -4.71 16.79
C LEU A 158 -10.62 -5.33 16.28
N SER A 159 -11.46 -4.55 15.59
CA SER A 159 -12.72 -5.01 14.99
C SER A 159 -12.49 -6.01 13.84
N SER A 160 -11.44 -5.79 13.05
CA SER A 160 -10.98 -6.72 12.01
C SER A 160 -10.51 -8.05 12.63
N ALA A 161 -9.65 -7.99 13.65
CA ALA A 161 -9.16 -9.18 14.36
C ALA A 161 -10.30 -10.00 14.99
N TYR A 162 -11.34 -9.33 15.53
CA TYR A 162 -12.55 -10.00 16.00
C TYR A 162 -13.27 -10.74 14.87
N THR A 163 -13.47 -10.09 13.74
CA THR A 163 -14.17 -10.67 12.58
C THR A 163 -13.45 -11.92 12.08
N VAL A 164 -12.12 -11.84 11.95
CA VAL A 164 -11.27 -12.98 11.59
C VAL A 164 -11.40 -14.11 12.61
N ALA A 165 -11.24 -13.84 13.91
CA ALA A 165 -11.33 -14.86 14.95
C ALA A 165 -12.70 -15.58 14.99
N VAL A 166 -13.79 -14.84 14.79
CA VAL A 166 -15.15 -15.42 14.72
C VAL A 166 -15.34 -16.27 13.47
N SER A 167 -14.75 -15.86 12.34
CA SER A 167 -14.85 -16.59 11.08
C SER A 167 -14.08 -17.90 11.09
N GLU A 168 -12.86 -17.91 11.63
CA GLU A 168 -12.02 -19.10 11.77
C GLU A 168 -12.68 -20.15 12.68
N ALA A 169 -13.34 -19.70 13.76
CA ALA A 169 -14.09 -20.57 14.66
C ALA A 169 -15.29 -21.26 14.00
N LYS A 170 -15.82 -20.75 12.88
CA LYS A 170 -17.01 -21.30 12.19
C LYS A 170 -16.69 -22.36 11.13
N ILE A 171 -15.43 -22.77 10.95
CA ILE A 171 -14.99 -23.89 10.07
C ILE A 171 -15.69 -23.88 8.70
N LYS A 172 -15.64 -22.77 7.96
CA LYS A 172 -16.05 -22.76 6.54
C LYS A 172 -14.81 -22.69 5.67
N LYS A 173 -14.61 -23.69 4.80
CA LYS A 173 -13.53 -23.78 3.78
C LYS A 173 -13.55 -22.65 2.72
N ARG A 174 -14.27 -21.55 2.94
CA ARG A 174 -14.32 -20.43 2.00
C ARG A 174 -13.17 -19.50 2.32
N GLN A 175 -12.43 -19.09 1.29
CA GLN A 175 -11.43 -18.03 1.40
C GLN A 175 -12.07 -16.82 2.09
N LEU A 176 -11.48 -16.41 3.22
CA LEU A 176 -12.00 -15.28 3.98
C LEU A 176 -11.77 -14.02 3.13
N PRO A 177 -12.78 -13.14 2.97
CA PRO A 177 -12.56 -11.85 2.33
C PRO A 177 -11.42 -11.13 3.02
N ASP A 178 -10.53 -10.54 2.22
CA ASP A 178 -9.44 -9.73 2.73
C ASP A 178 -10.02 -8.57 3.56
N PRO A 179 -9.66 -8.44 4.85
CA PRO A 179 -10.16 -7.36 5.68
C PRO A 179 -9.88 -5.98 5.10
N THR A 180 -8.74 -5.80 4.42
CA THR A 180 -8.37 -4.52 3.80
C THR A 180 -9.39 -4.11 2.75
N GLN A 181 -9.75 -5.01 1.82
CA GLN A 181 -10.78 -4.75 0.81
C GLN A 181 -12.15 -4.48 1.41
N GLU A 182 -12.54 -5.24 2.45
CA GLU A 182 -13.83 -5.05 3.11
C GLU A 182 -13.94 -3.67 3.78
N TRP A 183 -12.89 -3.25 4.49
CA TRP A 183 -12.84 -1.94 5.13
C TRP A 183 -12.75 -0.80 4.10
N THR A 184 -11.97 -0.95 3.03
CA THR A 184 -11.94 0.00 1.91
C THR A 184 -13.34 0.18 1.32
N GLY A 185 -13.99 -0.90 0.91
CA GLY A 185 -15.33 -0.83 0.30
C GLY A 185 -16.36 -0.18 1.22
N THR A 186 -16.35 -0.53 2.51
CA THR A 186 -17.27 0.05 3.51
C THR A 186 -17.01 1.54 3.72
N LEU A 187 -15.74 1.95 3.87
CA LEU A 187 -15.35 3.34 4.10
C LEU A 187 -15.69 4.21 2.89
N LEU A 188 -15.34 3.76 1.68
CA LEU A 188 -15.61 4.50 0.44
C LEU A 188 -17.12 4.64 0.20
N LYS A 189 -17.91 3.59 0.49
CA LYS A 189 -19.37 3.65 0.43
C LYS A 189 -19.93 4.68 1.43
N PHE A 190 -19.46 4.65 2.68
CA PHE A 190 -19.89 5.61 3.70
C PHE A 190 -19.60 7.05 3.26
N LEU A 191 -18.41 7.32 2.73
CA LEU A 191 -18.04 8.64 2.20
C LEU A 191 -18.94 9.05 1.01
N LYS A 192 -19.23 8.14 0.07
CA LYS A 192 -20.17 8.39 -1.03
C LYS A 192 -21.56 8.80 -0.50
N ASP A 193 -22.05 8.13 0.53
CA ASP A 193 -23.35 8.43 1.14
C ASP A 193 -23.34 9.81 1.81
N GLN A 194 -22.25 10.19 2.50
CA GLN A 194 -22.12 11.54 3.06
C GLN A 194 -22.06 12.61 1.96
N LEU A 195 -21.33 12.36 0.88
CA LEU A 195 -21.22 13.30 -0.24
C LEU A 195 -22.57 13.51 -0.93
N ALA A 196 -23.37 12.45 -1.09
CA ALA A 196 -24.71 12.54 -1.66
C ALA A 196 -25.63 13.46 -0.84
N LYS A 197 -25.58 13.39 0.50
CA LYS A 197 -26.33 14.29 1.39
C LYS A 197 -25.87 15.75 1.32
N LEU A 198 -24.60 15.97 1.00
CA LEU A 198 -24.04 17.31 0.82
C LEU A 198 -24.37 17.88 -0.56
N GLN A 199 -24.49 17.03 -1.58
CA GLN A 199 -24.69 17.44 -2.97
C GLN A 199 -25.87 18.42 -3.11
N ASP A 200 -27.01 18.13 -2.50
CA ASP A 200 -28.21 19.00 -2.55
C ASP A 200 -27.97 20.44 -2.03
N HIS A 201 -27.09 20.59 -1.03
CA HIS A 201 -26.74 21.91 -0.49
C HIS A 201 -25.78 22.68 -1.39
N TYR A 202 -24.84 21.97 -2.03
CA TYR A 202 -23.81 22.58 -2.86
C TYR A 202 -24.25 22.79 -4.32
N THR A 203 -25.37 22.19 -4.74
CA THR A 203 -26.02 22.43 -6.04
C THR A 203 -27.13 23.48 -5.95
N SER A 204 -27.84 23.58 -4.83
CA SER A 204 -28.79 24.66 -4.60
C SER A 204 -28.04 25.95 -4.24
N ASN A 205 -28.48 27.08 -4.81
CA ASN A 205 -27.81 28.38 -4.66
C ASN A 205 -27.51 28.66 -3.17
N SER A 206 -26.22 28.88 -2.84
CA SER A 206 -25.64 28.80 -1.48
C SER A 206 -26.12 29.86 -0.47
N SER A 207 -27.26 30.51 -0.73
CA SER A 207 -27.90 31.50 0.15
C SER A 207 -28.77 30.89 1.24
N ALA A 208 -29.16 29.61 1.12
CA ALA A 208 -29.93 28.93 2.15
C ALA A 208 -29.00 28.44 3.29
N PRO A 209 -29.42 28.54 4.57
CA PRO A 209 -28.63 28.01 5.67
C PRO A 209 -28.54 26.48 5.60
N MET A 210 -27.35 25.91 5.82
CA MET A 210 -27.16 24.46 5.91
C MET A 210 -28.10 23.84 6.94
N LEU A 211 -28.82 22.79 6.52
CA LEU A 211 -29.65 21.97 7.40
C LEU A 211 -28.78 21.19 8.40
N ASP A 212 -29.34 20.81 9.55
CA ASP A 212 -28.58 20.10 10.57
C ASP A 212 -28.10 18.72 10.11
N GLU A 213 -28.88 18.02 9.27
CA GLU A 213 -28.42 16.77 8.64
C GLU A 213 -27.19 17.01 7.75
N GLN A 214 -27.16 18.11 7.00
CA GLN A 214 -26.03 18.47 6.14
C GLN A 214 -24.79 18.85 6.97
N LYS A 215 -24.97 19.54 8.11
CA LYS A 215 -23.86 19.84 9.03
C LYS A 215 -23.27 18.57 9.63
N ILE A 216 -24.12 17.60 9.98
CA ILE A 216 -23.69 16.29 10.47
C ILE A 216 -22.94 15.53 9.37
N ALA A 217 -23.49 15.49 8.15
CA ALA A 217 -22.84 14.86 7.01
C ALA A 217 -21.48 15.50 6.71
N LEU A 218 -21.36 16.82 6.79
CA LEU A 218 -20.09 17.54 6.58
C LEU A 218 -19.06 17.21 7.67
N ARG A 219 -19.50 17.07 8.93
CA ARG A 219 -18.62 16.65 10.03
C ARG A 219 -18.13 15.21 9.81
N GLN A 220 -19.03 14.30 9.45
CA GLN A 220 -18.72 12.90 9.16
C GLN A 220 -17.80 12.77 7.95
N TRP A 221 -18.04 13.52 6.89
CA TRP A 221 -17.18 13.62 5.71
C TRP A 221 -15.76 14.02 6.11
N ARG A 222 -15.60 15.15 6.81
CA ARG A 222 -14.28 15.66 7.22
C ARG A 222 -13.53 14.69 8.14
N TYR A 223 -14.21 14.16 9.16
CA TYR A 223 -13.60 13.21 10.08
C TYR A 223 -13.17 11.94 9.35
N THR A 224 -14.04 11.40 8.49
CA THR A 224 -13.79 10.13 7.80
C THR A 224 -12.73 10.27 6.70
N LEU A 225 -12.58 11.45 6.07
CA LEU A 225 -11.45 11.71 5.18
C LEU A 225 -10.11 11.71 5.94
N ASN A 226 -10.05 12.31 7.12
CA ASN A 226 -8.85 12.23 7.96
C ASN A 226 -8.55 10.79 8.41
N LEU A 227 -9.60 10.03 8.73
CA LEU A 227 -9.47 8.61 9.06
C LEU A 227 -8.98 7.80 7.85
N MET A 228 -9.55 8.04 6.67
CA MET A 228 -9.13 7.42 5.42
C MET A 228 -7.64 7.66 5.17
N LYS A 229 -7.18 8.90 5.36
CA LYS A 229 -5.76 9.23 5.24
C LYS A 229 -4.89 8.41 6.20
N SER A 230 -5.25 8.38 7.48
CA SER A 230 -4.52 7.62 8.50
C SER A 230 -4.50 6.12 8.21
N LEU A 231 -5.62 5.56 7.74
CA LEU A 231 -5.70 4.15 7.39
C LEU A 231 -4.90 3.83 6.11
N TYR A 232 -4.90 4.73 5.14
CA TYR A 232 -4.12 4.61 3.91
C TYR A 232 -2.61 4.63 4.20
N GLU A 233 -2.14 5.59 5.00
CA GLU A 233 -0.72 5.71 5.41
C GLU A 233 -0.24 4.47 6.19
N GLU A 234 -1.14 3.81 6.95
CA GLU A 234 -0.85 2.57 7.67
C GLU A 234 -0.99 1.28 6.83
N GLY A 235 -1.34 1.39 5.54
CA GLY A 235 -1.54 0.23 4.65
C GLY A 235 -2.75 -0.63 5.01
N LEU A 236 -3.80 -0.01 5.57
CA LEU A 236 -5.05 -0.67 5.99
C LEU A 236 -6.18 -0.49 4.97
N LEU A 237 -5.91 0.20 3.87
CA LEU A 237 -6.83 0.37 2.74
C LEU A 237 -6.12 -0.05 1.46
N ASP A 238 -6.84 -0.71 0.56
CA ASP A 238 -6.40 -0.96 -0.81
C ASP A 238 -6.12 0.38 -1.52
N ARG A 239 -4.86 0.59 -1.91
CA ARG A 239 -4.41 1.88 -2.45
C ARG A 239 -5.07 2.21 -3.78
N GLN A 240 -5.16 1.22 -4.66
CA GLN A 240 -5.65 1.38 -6.02
C GLN A 240 -7.14 1.76 -6.01
N ASP A 241 -7.93 1.08 -5.20
CA ASP A 241 -9.37 1.34 -5.07
C ASP A 241 -9.65 2.74 -4.53
N VAL A 242 -8.83 3.23 -3.59
CA VAL A 242 -8.93 4.61 -3.07
C VAL A 242 -8.63 5.63 -4.17
N LEU A 243 -7.53 5.48 -4.91
CA LEU A 243 -7.16 6.42 -5.98
C LEU A 243 -8.15 6.40 -7.14
N GLN A 244 -8.61 5.22 -7.55
CA GLN A 244 -9.64 5.08 -8.59
C GLN A 244 -10.96 5.70 -8.14
N TRP A 245 -11.35 5.54 -6.87
CA TRP A 245 -12.53 6.19 -6.33
C TRP A 245 -12.45 7.72 -6.35
N ILE A 246 -11.28 8.30 -6.05
CA ILE A 246 -11.06 9.75 -6.14
C ILE A 246 -11.25 10.23 -7.59
N LEU A 247 -10.74 9.48 -8.58
CA LEU A 247 -10.96 9.80 -10.00
C LEU A 247 -12.45 9.76 -10.36
N ASP A 248 -13.17 8.72 -9.94
CA ASP A 248 -14.60 8.57 -10.19
C ASP A 248 -15.40 9.74 -9.58
N LEU A 249 -15.00 10.20 -8.39
CA LEU A 249 -15.62 11.38 -7.76
C LEU A 249 -15.36 12.65 -8.56
N LEU A 250 -14.14 12.88 -9.03
CA LEU A 250 -13.80 14.05 -9.85
C LEU A 250 -14.58 14.05 -11.16
N GLU A 251 -14.68 12.90 -11.83
CA GLU A 251 -15.42 12.75 -13.08
C GLU A 251 -16.93 12.99 -12.88
N LYS A 252 -17.49 12.45 -11.80
CA LYS A 252 -18.90 12.68 -11.45
C LYS A 252 -19.17 14.15 -11.09
N ALA A 253 -18.30 14.76 -10.30
CA ALA A 253 -18.42 16.18 -9.93
C ALA A 253 -18.23 17.12 -11.14
N ARG A 254 -17.45 16.71 -12.16
CA ARG A 254 -17.29 17.45 -13.41
C ARG A 254 -18.55 17.45 -14.29
N SER A 255 -19.30 16.35 -14.30
CA SER A 255 -20.44 16.15 -15.21
C SER A 255 -21.72 16.89 -14.78
N SER A 256 -21.70 17.54 -13.61
CA SER A 256 -22.72 18.47 -13.14
C SER A 256 -22.52 19.81 -13.88
N ALA A 257 -23.20 19.96 -15.01
CA ALA A 257 -22.84 20.89 -16.09
C ALA A 257 -23.37 22.33 -15.94
N ALA A 258 -23.93 22.74 -14.79
CA ALA A 258 -24.20 24.17 -14.60
C ALA A 258 -22.97 24.84 -13.96
N ALA A 259 -22.49 25.95 -14.54
CA ALA A 259 -21.35 26.73 -14.03
C ALA A 259 -21.52 27.25 -12.58
N THR A 260 -22.71 27.08 -11.99
CA THR A 260 -23.05 27.33 -10.58
C THR A 260 -22.86 26.11 -9.66
N GLU A 261 -22.54 24.92 -10.20
CA GLU A 261 -22.50 23.61 -9.50
C GLU A 261 -21.08 23.17 -9.07
N ASP A 262 -20.08 24.05 -9.17
CA ASP A 262 -18.71 23.78 -8.74
C ASP A 262 -18.55 23.58 -7.22
N GLY A 263 -19.64 23.74 -6.44
CA GLY A 263 -19.65 23.58 -4.99
C GLY A 263 -19.17 22.19 -4.53
N VAL A 264 -19.65 21.13 -5.17
CA VAL A 264 -19.21 19.75 -4.88
C VAL A 264 -17.77 19.53 -5.35
N PHE A 265 -17.41 20.10 -6.50
CA PHE A 265 -16.05 20.00 -7.03
C PHE A 265 -15.01 20.57 -6.04
N ARG A 266 -15.34 21.65 -5.31
CA ARG A 266 -14.48 22.18 -4.23
C ARG A 266 -14.31 21.27 -3.03
N LEU A 267 -15.22 20.32 -2.80
CA LEU A 267 -15.05 19.32 -1.74
C LEU A 267 -14.15 18.18 -2.19
N VAL A 268 -14.19 17.83 -3.49
CA VAL A 268 -13.47 16.67 -4.04
C VAL A 268 -12.06 17.04 -4.52
N LEU A 269 -11.85 18.23 -5.08
CA LEU A 269 -10.53 18.64 -5.59
C LEU A 269 -9.43 18.65 -4.51
N PRO A 270 -9.66 19.17 -3.28
CA PRO A 270 -8.65 19.09 -2.22
C PRO A 270 -8.26 17.65 -1.87
N LEU A 271 -9.21 16.71 -1.99
CA LEU A 271 -8.93 15.30 -1.78
C LEU A 271 -8.00 14.76 -2.87
N ALA A 272 -8.22 15.09 -4.14
CA ALA A 272 -7.29 14.68 -5.20
C ALA A 272 -5.88 15.28 -5.02
N LEU A 273 -5.79 16.55 -4.62
CA LEU A 273 -4.52 17.20 -4.31
C LEU A 273 -3.79 16.54 -3.13
N GLN A 274 -4.53 16.07 -2.12
CA GLN A 274 -3.96 15.39 -0.96
C GLN A 274 -3.27 14.05 -1.30
N TYR A 275 -3.67 13.40 -2.40
CA TYR A 275 -3.13 12.13 -2.87
C TYR A 275 -2.30 12.27 -4.15
N LEU A 276 -1.92 13.49 -4.54
CA LEU A 276 -1.22 13.74 -5.81
C LEU A 276 0.12 13.01 -5.90
N ASP A 277 0.86 12.93 -4.79
CA ASP A 277 2.14 12.19 -4.71
C ASP A 277 1.96 10.67 -4.90
N GLU A 278 0.77 10.14 -4.61
CA GLU A 278 0.42 8.74 -4.87
C GLU A 278 -0.02 8.54 -6.33
N PHE A 279 -0.73 9.53 -6.91
CA PHE A 279 -1.14 9.48 -8.31
C PHE A 279 0.05 9.42 -9.27
N VAL A 280 1.11 10.20 -9.01
CA VAL A 280 2.30 10.25 -9.89
C VAL A 280 3.15 8.98 -9.85
N GLN A 281 2.92 8.09 -8.88
CA GLN A 281 3.54 6.76 -8.85
C GLN A 281 2.91 5.77 -9.85
N SER A 282 1.75 6.11 -10.45
CA SER A 282 1.07 5.29 -11.45
C SER A 282 0.81 6.10 -12.71
N GLU A 283 1.48 5.75 -13.81
CA GLU A 283 1.31 6.44 -15.10
C GLU A 283 -0.16 6.45 -15.55
N LEU A 284 -0.86 5.33 -15.40
CA LEU A 284 -2.26 5.20 -15.80
C LEU A 284 -3.20 6.12 -14.99
N LEU A 285 -3.01 6.19 -13.67
CA LEU A 285 -3.85 7.03 -12.81
C LEU A 285 -3.50 8.52 -12.99
N ALA A 286 -2.21 8.86 -13.09
CA ALA A 286 -1.74 10.21 -13.39
C ALA A 286 -2.28 10.72 -14.73
N ARG A 287 -2.35 9.86 -15.75
CA ARG A 287 -2.92 10.17 -17.06
C ARG A 287 -4.40 10.49 -16.98
N LYS A 288 -5.19 9.64 -16.31
CA LYS A 288 -6.62 9.87 -16.10
C LYS A 288 -6.86 11.17 -15.32
N LEU A 289 -6.10 11.40 -14.26
CA LEU A 289 -6.19 12.61 -13.44
C LEU A 289 -5.88 13.87 -14.27
N SER A 290 -4.79 13.84 -15.04
CA SER A 290 -4.36 14.94 -15.89
C SER A 290 -5.37 15.24 -17.00
N TYR A 291 -5.97 14.22 -17.59
CA TYR A 291 -7.01 14.39 -18.59
C TYR A 291 -8.27 15.05 -17.99
N LEU A 292 -8.72 14.59 -16.82
CA LEU A 292 -9.85 15.21 -16.11
C LEU A 292 -9.54 16.68 -15.76
N ALA A 293 -8.32 16.97 -15.29
CA ALA A 293 -7.90 18.33 -14.96
C ALA A 293 -7.86 19.23 -16.18
N SER A 294 -7.24 18.76 -17.27
CA SER A 294 -7.10 19.49 -18.53
C SER A 294 -8.46 19.78 -19.16
N ARG A 295 -9.35 18.80 -19.18
CA ARG A 295 -10.73 18.98 -19.64
C ARG A 295 -11.51 20.00 -18.81
N LYS A 296 -11.44 19.93 -17.47
CA LYS A 296 -12.16 20.90 -16.63
C LYS A 296 -11.64 22.33 -16.86
N LEU A 297 -10.32 22.51 -16.99
CA LEU A 297 -9.75 23.83 -17.34
C LEU A 297 -10.19 24.29 -18.73
N SER A 298 -10.25 23.39 -19.72
CA SER A 298 -10.76 23.71 -21.05
C SER A 298 -12.23 24.15 -21.02
N THR A 299 -13.10 23.44 -20.28
CA THR A 299 -14.50 23.82 -20.12
C THR A 299 -14.65 25.20 -19.45
N LEU A 300 -13.78 25.54 -18.49
CA LEU A 300 -13.76 26.87 -17.88
C LEU A 300 -13.33 27.96 -18.89
N CYS A 301 -12.35 27.68 -19.75
CA CYS A 301 -11.86 28.68 -20.71
C CYS A 301 -12.79 28.89 -21.92
N TRP A 302 -13.41 27.81 -22.40
CA TRP A 302 -14.07 27.77 -23.71
C TRP A 302 -15.55 27.39 -23.67
N GLY A 303 -16.09 27.06 -22.49
CA GLY A 303 -17.40 26.43 -22.35
C GLY A 303 -17.39 24.95 -22.76
N ASP A 304 -18.52 24.26 -22.57
CA ASP A 304 -18.67 22.87 -23.01
C ASP A 304 -18.89 22.82 -24.52
N LEU A 305 -17.83 23.08 -25.29
CA LEU A 305 -17.81 22.72 -26.70
C LEU A 305 -17.76 21.19 -26.73
N GLY A 306 -18.92 20.55 -26.89
CA GLY A 306 -19.08 19.11 -26.90
C GLY A 306 -18.10 18.42 -27.86
N ALA A 307 -16.90 18.12 -27.37
CA ALA A 307 -15.94 17.26 -28.02
C ALA A 307 -16.44 15.83 -27.82
N SER A 308 -17.30 15.41 -28.74
CA SER A 308 -17.71 14.01 -28.83
C SER A 308 -16.45 13.16 -29.04
N PRO A 309 -16.24 12.06 -28.29
CA PRO A 309 -15.06 11.19 -28.40
C PRO A 309 -14.80 10.62 -29.79
N ALA A 310 -15.76 10.71 -30.70
CA ALA A 310 -15.72 10.13 -32.04
C ALA A 310 -15.13 11.07 -33.10
N ASN A 311 -14.91 12.35 -32.80
CA ASN A 311 -14.23 13.28 -33.69
C ASN A 311 -13.30 14.18 -32.87
N PRO A 312 -11.97 13.98 -32.93
CA PRO A 312 -11.08 15.06 -32.52
C PRO A 312 -11.43 16.30 -33.36
N PRO A 313 -11.29 17.54 -32.84
CA PRO A 313 -11.23 18.69 -33.74
C PRO A 313 -10.19 18.35 -34.83
N PRO A 314 -10.45 18.67 -36.11
CA PRO A 314 -9.53 18.31 -37.18
C PRO A 314 -8.13 18.77 -36.79
N PRO A 315 -7.07 17.98 -37.10
CA PRO A 315 -5.70 18.40 -36.83
C PRO A 315 -5.57 19.80 -37.40
N SER A 316 -5.22 20.75 -36.53
CA SER A 316 -5.06 22.16 -36.83
C SER A 316 -4.18 22.30 -38.06
N THR A 317 -4.83 22.33 -39.22
CA THR A 317 -4.17 22.48 -40.49
C THR A 317 -3.87 23.97 -40.55
N THR A 318 -2.58 24.28 -40.63
CA THR A 318 -1.94 25.62 -40.69
C THR A 318 -1.54 26.27 -39.36
N ILE A 319 -0.22 26.46 -39.29
CA ILE A 319 0.66 27.00 -38.26
C ILE A 319 0.45 28.52 -38.02
N SER A 320 -0.78 29.04 -38.14
CA SER A 320 -1.00 30.50 -38.13
C SER A 320 -2.03 31.00 -37.11
N GLY A 321 -2.57 30.16 -36.22
CA GLY A 321 -3.65 30.54 -35.28
C GLY A 321 -3.44 30.25 -33.79
N THR A 322 -2.31 29.67 -33.37
CA THR A 322 -2.09 29.22 -31.98
C THR A 322 -1.89 30.36 -30.96
N SER A 323 -1.48 31.55 -31.41
CA SER A 323 -1.19 32.68 -30.52
C SER A 323 -2.45 33.39 -30.01
N THR A 324 -3.53 33.44 -30.79
CA THR A 324 -4.77 34.13 -30.40
C THR A 324 -5.54 33.35 -29.35
N ASN A 325 -5.74 32.04 -29.53
CA ASN A 325 -6.48 31.23 -28.55
C ASN A 325 -5.72 31.06 -27.22
N SER A 326 -4.40 30.89 -27.24
CA SER A 326 -3.62 30.83 -26.00
C SER A 326 -3.66 32.15 -25.22
N SER A 327 -3.68 33.30 -25.91
CA SER A 327 -3.81 34.61 -25.26
C SER A 327 -5.18 34.81 -24.59
N THR A 328 -6.26 34.33 -25.22
CA THR A 328 -7.62 34.40 -24.66
C THR A 328 -7.80 33.47 -23.45
N ALA A 329 -7.28 32.23 -23.52
CA ALA A 329 -7.30 31.33 -22.37
C ALA A 329 -6.58 31.93 -21.15
N ASN A 330 -5.41 32.54 -21.37
CA ASN A 330 -4.65 33.16 -20.29
C ASN A 330 -5.42 34.34 -19.65
N SER A 331 -6.10 35.19 -20.43
CA SER A 331 -6.94 36.25 -19.85
C SER A 331 -8.11 35.69 -19.04
N THR A 332 -8.81 34.68 -19.54
CA THR A 332 -9.94 34.05 -18.83
C THR A 332 -9.51 33.39 -17.53
N LEU A 333 -8.37 32.68 -17.54
CA LEU A 333 -7.80 32.12 -16.32
C LEU A 333 -7.44 33.21 -15.31
N GLN A 334 -6.89 34.35 -15.74
CA GLN A 334 -6.61 35.48 -14.84
C GLN A 334 -7.89 36.07 -14.21
N GLU A 335 -8.99 36.15 -14.96
CA GLU A 335 -10.29 36.55 -14.40
C GLU A 335 -10.77 35.58 -13.32
N TYR A 336 -10.64 34.27 -13.54
CA TYR A 336 -11.00 33.26 -12.54
C TYR A 336 -10.12 33.31 -11.28
N LEU A 337 -8.86 33.73 -11.38
CA LEU A 337 -7.99 33.93 -10.21
C LEU A 337 -8.43 35.10 -9.31
N ASN A 338 -9.16 36.06 -9.88
CA ASN A 338 -9.79 37.16 -9.16
C ASN A 338 -11.14 36.78 -8.57
N CYS A 339 -11.70 35.62 -8.95
CA CYS A 339 -12.95 35.10 -8.42
C CYS A 339 -12.67 34.16 -7.23
N PRO A 340 -13.07 34.47 -5.98
CA PRO A 340 -12.83 33.61 -4.80
C PRO A 340 -13.41 32.20 -4.95
N HIS A 341 -14.42 32.07 -5.80
CA HIS A 341 -15.09 30.81 -6.09
C HIS A 341 -14.28 29.89 -7.03
N HIS A 342 -13.59 30.44 -8.02
CA HIS A 342 -12.89 29.62 -9.02
C HIS A 342 -11.39 29.59 -8.83
N ARG A 343 -10.83 30.55 -8.08
CA ARG A 343 -9.40 30.68 -7.82
C ARG A 343 -8.75 29.37 -7.35
N ASP A 344 -9.28 28.76 -6.29
CA ASP A 344 -8.70 27.54 -5.72
C ASP A 344 -8.87 26.33 -6.66
N ILE A 345 -9.94 26.32 -7.45
CA ILE A 345 -10.18 25.29 -8.47
C ILE A 345 -9.13 25.40 -9.57
N VAL A 346 -8.94 26.58 -10.15
CA VAL A 346 -7.96 26.83 -11.21
C VAL A 346 -6.54 26.54 -10.71
N LEU A 347 -6.18 27.01 -9.51
CA LEU A 347 -4.87 26.73 -8.91
C LEU A 347 -4.66 25.24 -8.65
N GLY A 348 -5.67 24.53 -8.14
CA GLY A 348 -5.59 23.09 -7.87
C GLY A 348 -5.43 22.27 -9.16
N LEU A 349 -6.26 22.53 -10.17
CA LEU A 349 -6.15 21.85 -11.47
C LEU A 349 -4.82 22.14 -12.16
N SER A 350 -4.36 23.40 -12.10
CA SER A 350 -3.05 23.79 -12.63
C SER A 350 -1.91 23.06 -11.91
N SER A 351 -2.00 22.94 -10.59
CA SER A 351 -1.01 22.24 -9.77
C SER A 351 -0.93 20.75 -10.13
N ILE A 352 -2.07 20.08 -10.34
CA ILE A 352 -2.11 18.68 -10.80
C ILE A 352 -1.32 18.50 -12.09
N ILE A 353 -1.62 19.31 -13.11
CA ILE A 353 -0.96 19.18 -14.43
C ILE A 353 0.53 19.50 -14.32
N GLN A 354 0.89 20.55 -13.56
CA GLN A 354 2.28 20.94 -13.36
C GLN A 354 3.08 19.85 -12.63
N VAL A 355 2.53 19.25 -11.58
CA VAL A 355 3.20 18.17 -10.84
C VAL A 355 3.34 16.92 -11.71
N VAL A 356 2.30 16.51 -12.43
CA VAL A 356 2.39 15.36 -13.36
C VAL A 356 3.42 15.64 -14.47
N THR A 357 3.50 16.88 -14.98
CA THR A 357 4.52 17.26 -15.98
C THR A 357 5.95 17.09 -15.46
N LEU A 358 6.18 17.27 -14.15
CA LEU A 358 7.51 17.17 -13.55
C LEU A 358 7.84 15.76 -13.05
N GLU A 359 6.92 15.12 -12.34
CA GLU A 359 7.14 13.86 -11.64
C GLU A 359 6.74 12.62 -12.45
N CYS A 360 5.77 12.75 -13.37
CA CYS A 360 5.30 11.63 -14.20
C CYS A 360 5.02 12.08 -15.66
N PRO A 361 6.02 12.64 -16.37
CA PRO A 361 5.82 13.19 -17.72
C PRO A 361 5.35 12.15 -18.75
N THR A 362 5.63 10.85 -18.54
CA THR A 362 5.19 9.78 -19.44
C THR A 362 3.66 9.66 -19.52
N ALA A 363 2.96 9.98 -18.43
CA ALA A 363 1.50 10.02 -18.39
C ALA A 363 0.89 11.04 -19.37
N LEU A 364 1.69 12.02 -19.81
CA LEU A 364 1.28 13.09 -20.73
C LEU A 364 1.75 12.85 -22.18
N VAL A 365 2.55 11.82 -22.44
CA VAL A 365 3.02 11.50 -23.81
C VAL A 365 1.84 11.00 -24.65
N TRP A 366 1.71 11.47 -25.89
CA TRP A 366 0.64 11.04 -26.80
C TRP A 366 0.62 9.52 -26.99
N ASN A 367 -0.59 8.93 -27.01
CA ASN A 367 -0.76 7.48 -27.15
C ASN A 367 -2.01 7.13 -27.96
N CYS A 368 -2.03 5.99 -28.65
CA CYS A 368 -3.15 5.53 -29.48
C CYS A 368 -3.68 4.15 -29.07
N ILE A 369 -3.71 3.83 -27.76
CA ILE A 369 -4.15 2.52 -27.27
C ILE A 369 -5.62 2.25 -27.64
N GLY A 370 -5.82 1.40 -28.64
CA GLY A 370 -7.12 0.82 -29.00
C GLY A 370 -8.01 1.76 -29.81
N GLU A 371 -7.52 2.16 -31.00
CA GLU A 371 -8.33 2.74 -32.07
C GLU A 371 -9.70 2.03 -32.14
N GLY A 372 -10.76 2.76 -31.77
CA GLY A 372 -12.16 2.34 -31.87
C GLY A 372 -12.74 1.47 -30.73
N LYS A 373 -11.99 1.08 -29.69
CA LYS A 373 -12.51 0.22 -28.59
C LYS A 373 -12.21 0.68 -27.17
N SER A 374 -11.20 1.53 -26.94
CA SER A 374 -10.80 2.00 -25.60
C SER A 374 -11.50 3.30 -25.19
N SER A 375 -11.58 3.56 -23.88
CA SER A 375 -12.05 4.84 -23.33
C SER A 375 -11.21 6.01 -23.87
N SER A 376 -11.87 7.06 -24.33
CA SER A 376 -11.28 8.30 -24.89
C SER A 376 -10.21 8.94 -24.00
N VAL A 377 -10.26 8.72 -22.69
CA VAL A 377 -9.32 9.28 -21.70
C VAL A 377 -7.87 8.78 -21.88
N LEU A 378 -7.68 7.63 -22.53
CA LEU A 378 -6.37 7.01 -22.73
C LEU A 378 -5.78 7.25 -24.12
N ASN A 379 -6.59 7.79 -25.04
CA ASN A 379 -6.18 8.11 -26.40
C ASN A 379 -5.79 9.58 -26.52
N GLY A 380 -4.74 9.85 -27.28
CA GLY A 380 -4.08 11.13 -27.36
C GLY A 380 -3.22 11.44 -26.14
N SER A 381 -2.81 12.70 -26.04
CA SER A 381 -2.22 13.29 -24.85
C SER A 381 -3.30 14.02 -24.04
N PRO A 382 -3.28 13.93 -22.69
CA PRO A 382 -4.03 14.85 -21.84
C PRO A 382 -3.77 16.34 -22.15
N LEU A 383 -2.62 16.68 -22.72
CA LEU A 383 -2.27 18.05 -23.10
C LEU A 383 -2.99 18.53 -24.36
N ASP A 384 -3.51 17.63 -25.20
CA ASP A 384 -4.22 17.98 -26.45
C ASP A 384 -5.53 18.75 -26.18
N VAL A 385 -6.12 18.52 -24.99
CA VAL A 385 -7.33 19.19 -24.53
C VAL A 385 -7.04 20.34 -23.55
N LEU A 386 -5.76 20.62 -23.25
CA LEU A 386 -5.39 21.68 -22.32
C LEU A 386 -5.41 23.05 -23.02
N PRO A 387 -5.99 24.11 -22.42
CA PRO A 387 -6.18 25.39 -23.12
C PRO A 387 -4.88 26.17 -23.35
N CYS A 388 -3.82 25.91 -22.57
CA CYS A 388 -2.51 26.53 -22.71
C CYS A 388 -1.42 25.60 -22.12
N SER A 389 -0.13 25.84 -22.39
CA SER A 389 0.93 24.91 -21.94
C SER A 389 1.04 24.86 -20.41
N PRO A 390 1.45 23.71 -19.81
CA PRO A 390 1.64 23.56 -18.36
C PRO A 390 2.45 24.69 -17.70
N ALA A 391 3.50 25.18 -18.36
CA ALA A 391 4.38 26.26 -17.92
C ALA A 391 3.74 27.64 -18.00
N SER A 392 2.60 27.79 -18.68
CA SER A 392 1.80 29.02 -18.73
C SER A 392 0.63 29.03 -17.74
N LEU A 393 0.26 27.87 -17.20
CA LEU A 393 -0.80 27.76 -16.21
C LEU A 393 -0.53 28.61 -14.96
N PRO A 394 -1.58 29.09 -14.29
CA PRO A 394 -1.48 29.73 -12.99
C PRO A 394 -0.75 28.87 -11.95
N MET A 395 -0.05 29.53 -11.02
CA MET A 395 0.58 28.88 -9.87
C MET A 395 0.56 29.85 -8.68
N PRO A 396 0.51 29.35 -7.44
CA PRO A 396 0.65 30.19 -6.25
C PRO A 396 1.92 31.03 -6.29
N GLN A 397 1.89 32.26 -5.76
CA GLN A 397 3.04 33.15 -5.78
C GLN A 397 4.17 32.62 -4.88
N ARG A 398 5.30 32.24 -5.47
CA ARG A 398 6.51 31.77 -4.77
C ARG A 398 7.76 32.29 -5.49
N THR A 399 8.84 32.49 -4.74
CA THR A 399 10.13 32.94 -5.28
C THR A 399 10.77 31.95 -6.25
N SER A 400 10.44 30.65 -6.11
CA SER A 400 10.92 29.58 -6.99
C SER A 400 10.15 29.46 -8.32
N ASN A 401 9.08 30.23 -8.54
CA ASN A 401 8.24 30.12 -9.74
C ASN A 401 9.02 30.23 -11.06
N PRO A 402 10.00 31.14 -11.24
CA PRO A 402 10.79 31.19 -12.47
C PRO A 402 11.57 29.90 -12.75
N HIS A 403 12.11 29.27 -11.70
CA HIS A 403 12.84 28.01 -11.80
C HIS A 403 11.90 26.85 -12.15
N ILE A 404 10.75 26.76 -11.47
CA ILE A 404 9.73 25.75 -11.74
C ILE A 404 9.20 25.88 -13.18
N ARG A 405 8.92 27.10 -13.65
CA ARG A 405 8.51 27.32 -15.06
C ARG A 405 9.57 26.88 -16.05
N ASN A 406 10.86 27.01 -15.72
CA ASN A 406 11.93 26.49 -16.57
C ASN A 406 11.93 24.95 -16.60
N GLN A 407 11.79 24.30 -15.45
CA GLN A 407 11.68 22.84 -15.38
C GLN A 407 10.45 22.32 -16.14
N LEU A 408 9.30 23.01 -16.03
CA LEU A 408 8.09 22.67 -16.77
C LEU A 408 8.31 22.73 -18.29
N ARG A 409 9.00 23.76 -18.81
CA ARG A 409 9.34 23.84 -20.24
C ARG A 409 10.23 22.69 -20.70
N LEU A 410 11.17 22.24 -19.86
CA LEU A 410 11.99 21.07 -20.15
C LEU A 410 11.16 19.79 -20.17
N GLY A 411 10.23 19.63 -19.21
CA GLY A 411 9.28 18.52 -19.18
C GLY A 411 8.37 18.50 -20.42
N GLU A 412 7.83 19.66 -20.81
CA GLU A 412 7.04 19.83 -22.04
C GLU A 412 7.80 19.41 -23.29
N GLU A 413 9.07 19.81 -23.41
CA GLU A 413 9.90 19.44 -24.55
C GLU A 413 10.18 17.93 -24.58
N LEU A 414 10.42 17.30 -23.43
CA LEU A 414 10.55 15.84 -23.32
C LEU A 414 9.27 15.13 -23.75
N ILE A 415 8.12 15.60 -23.28
CA ILE A 415 6.80 15.07 -23.65
C ILE A 415 6.61 15.20 -25.15
N ARG A 416 6.85 16.39 -25.72
CA ARG A 416 6.72 16.67 -27.16
C ARG A 416 7.59 15.74 -28.01
N GLN A 417 8.87 15.56 -27.65
CA GLN A 417 9.77 14.67 -28.36
C GLN A 417 9.30 13.21 -28.34
N ARG A 418 8.86 12.72 -27.16
CA ARG A 418 8.34 11.36 -27.01
C ARG A 418 7.02 11.16 -27.75
N SER A 419 6.12 12.15 -27.72
CA SER A 419 4.86 12.12 -28.46
C SER A 419 5.09 12.03 -29.96
N LEU A 420 6.00 12.83 -30.51
CA LEU A 420 6.36 12.75 -31.94
C LEU A 420 6.94 11.39 -32.31
N ALA A 421 7.76 10.79 -31.46
CA ALA A 421 8.27 9.44 -31.69
C ALA A 421 7.13 8.39 -31.66
N ALA A 422 6.20 8.51 -30.72
CA ALA A 422 5.03 7.63 -30.63
C ALA A 422 4.14 7.74 -31.88
N GLU A 423 3.81 8.95 -32.32
CA GLU A 423 3.03 9.23 -33.54
C GLU A 423 3.72 8.72 -34.81
N ALA A 424 5.06 8.86 -34.88
CA ALA A 424 5.87 8.35 -35.98
C ALA A 424 5.94 6.82 -36.03
N LYS A 425 5.22 6.10 -35.14
CA LYS A 425 5.29 4.65 -34.96
C LYS A 425 6.75 4.21 -34.89
N TRP A 426 7.51 4.83 -33.98
CA TRP A 426 8.93 4.57 -33.75
C TRP A 426 9.33 3.09 -33.77
N SER A 427 8.42 2.16 -33.44
CA SER A 427 8.50 0.76 -33.86
C SER A 427 7.74 0.51 -35.18
N CYS A 428 8.44 0.48 -36.32
CA CYS A 428 7.81 0.13 -37.58
C CYS A 428 7.51 -1.38 -37.68
N ASP A 429 6.53 -1.79 -38.49
CA ASP A 429 6.13 -3.20 -38.62
C ASP A 429 7.29 -4.14 -38.96
N LYS A 430 8.25 -3.65 -39.79
CA LYS A 430 9.46 -4.39 -40.14
C LYS A 430 10.37 -4.65 -38.94
N TRP A 431 10.46 -3.69 -38.02
CA TRP A 431 11.24 -3.84 -36.80
C TRP A 431 10.52 -4.71 -35.78
N GLN A 432 9.19 -4.58 -35.64
CA GLN A 432 8.40 -5.43 -34.74
C GLN A 432 8.47 -6.93 -35.11
N GLN A 433 8.62 -7.24 -36.41
CA GLN A 433 8.82 -8.60 -36.93
C GLN A 433 10.26 -9.12 -36.76
N SER A 434 11.22 -8.27 -36.39
CA SER A 434 12.58 -8.72 -36.07
C SER A 434 12.63 -9.47 -34.74
N SER A 435 13.68 -10.28 -34.52
CA SER A 435 13.89 -10.95 -33.23
C SER A 435 13.94 -9.99 -32.05
N ALA A 436 14.56 -8.82 -32.23
CA ALA A 436 14.59 -7.75 -31.23
C ALA A 436 13.18 -7.19 -30.96
N GLY A 437 12.41 -6.91 -32.01
CA GLY A 437 11.04 -6.40 -31.88
C GLY A 437 10.07 -7.40 -31.23
N VAL A 438 10.20 -8.69 -31.52
CA VAL A 438 9.43 -9.75 -30.85
C VAL A 438 9.76 -9.79 -29.35
N THR A 439 11.05 -9.71 -29.01
CA THR A 439 11.51 -9.68 -27.61
C THR A 439 10.99 -8.45 -26.87
N THR A 440 11.09 -7.27 -27.48
CA THR A 440 10.55 -6.03 -26.91
C THR A 440 9.03 -6.09 -26.73
N ASN A 441 8.26 -6.64 -27.68
CA ASN A 441 6.81 -6.79 -27.53
C ASN A 441 6.44 -7.75 -26.38
N LYS A 442 7.19 -8.85 -26.20
CA LYS A 442 7.01 -9.75 -25.06
C LYS A 442 7.25 -9.01 -23.73
N VAL A 443 8.35 -8.25 -23.65
CA VAL A 443 8.67 -7.39 -22.51
C VAL A 443 7.55 -6.38 -22.22
N LEU A 444 7.08 -5.64 -23.23
CA LEU A 444 6.02 -4.65 -23.07
C LEU A 444 4.71 -5.29 -22.60
N THR A 445 4.39 -6.49 -23.08
CA THR A 445 3.22 -7.25 -22.64
C THR A 445 3.33 -7.67 -21.18
N ALA A 446 4.52 -8.11 -20.75
CA ALA A 446 4.79 -8.44 -19.35
C ALA A 446 4.69 -7.21 -18.45
N LEU A 447 5.25 -6.07 -18.87
CA LEU A 447 5.12 -4.79 -18.15
C LEU A 447 3.65 -4.35 -18.04
N ASP A 448 2.85 -4.41 -19.11
CA ASP A 448 1.41 -4.10 -19.04
C ASP A 448 0.66 -5.09 -18.12
N ALA A 449 1.06 -6.35 -18.06
CA ALA A 449 0.49 -7.32 -17.14
C ALA A 449 0.83 -7.02 -15.68
N LEU A 450 2.07 -6.60 -15.40
CA LEU A 450 2.55 -6.16 -14.08
C LEU A 450 1.84 -4.87 -13.63
N ASP A 451 1.80 -3.86 -14.50
CA ASP A 451 1.17 -2.55 -14.22
C ASP A 451 -0.34 -2.67 -13.93
N ARG A 452 -1.00 -3.68 -14.51
CA ARG A 452 -2.42 -3.97 -14.27
C ARG A 452 -2.67 -4.88 -13.07
N HIS A 453 -1.64 -5.53 -12.55
CA HIS A 453 -1.80 -6.47 -11.43
C HIS A 453 -1.80 -5.73 -10.10
N SER A 454 -2.82 -5.99 -9.27
CA SER A 454 -2.83 -5.47 -7.90
C SER A 454 -2.18 -6.50 -6.97
N PHE A 455 -0.94 -6.26 -6.54
CA PHE A 455 -0.21 -7.16 -5.64
C PHE A 455 -0.81 -7.20 -4.22
N GLU A 456 -1.60 -6.19 -3.85
CA GLU A 456 -2.28 -6.11 -2.55
C GLU A 456 -3.55 -6.99 -2.51
N ARG A 457 -4.01 -7.51 -3.67
CA ARG A 457 -5.28 -8.22 -3.81
C ARG A 457 -5.08 -9.60 -4.40
N ILE A 458 -5.64 -10.63 -3.74
CA ILE A 458 -5.62 -12.01 -4.25
C ILE A 458 -7.06 -12.49 -4.44
N ASP A 459 -7.48 -12.61 -5.70
CA ASP A 459 -8.78 -13.17 -6.09
C ASP A 459 -8.63 -14.12 -7.31
N ALA A 460 -9.73 -14.74 -7.75
CA ALA A 460 -9.72 -15.70 -8.86
C ALA A 460 -9.26 -15.11 -10.21
N SER A 461 -9.36 -13.79 -10.40
CA SER A 461 -8.93 -13.07 -11.61
C SER A 461 -7.59 -12.36 -11.45
N ASN A 462 -7.15 -12.13 -10.22
CA ASN A 462 -5.96 -11.39 -9.84
C ASN A 462 -5.19 -12.18 -8.78
N SER A 463 -4.44 -13.20 -9.22
CA SER A 463 -3.55 -14.01 -8.39
C SER A 463 -2.17 -14.08 -9.04
N LEU A 464 -1.16 -14.53 -8.29
CA LEU A 464 0.17 -14.76 -8.85
C LEU A 464 0.12 -15.79 -9.97
N ASP A 465 -0.79 -16.77 -9.93
CA ASP A 465 -0.97 -17.76 -11.00
C ASP A 465 -1.52 -17.12 -12.29
N THR A 466 -2.50 -16.21 -12.17
CA THR A 466 -3.03 -15.50 -13.34
C THR A 466 -2.04 -14.48 -13.90
N LEU A 467 -1.24 -13.84 -13.04
CA LEU A 467 -0.14 -12.98 -13.46
C LEU A 467 0.97 -13.77 -14.17
N TYR A 468 1.41 -14.88 -13.56
CA TYR A 468 2.43 -15.77 -14.14
C TYR A 468 2.01 -16.25 -15.53
N SER A 469 0.75 -16.64 -15.68
CA SER A 469 0.19 -17.03 -16.98
C SER A 469 0.21 -15.89 -17.99
N LYS A 470 -0.02 -14.63 -17.58
CA LYS A 470 0.05 -13.48 -18.50
C LYS A 470 1.48 -13.11 -18.92
N ILE A 471 2.46 -13.32 -18.04
CA ILE A 471 3.87 -12.96 -18.29
C ILE A 471 4.56 -14.05 -19.12
N PHE A 472 4.37 -15.32 -18.78
CA PHE A 472 5.15 -16.43 -19.35
C PHE A 472 4.38 -17.31 -20.35
N PHE A 473 3.04 -17.19 -20.45
CA PHE A 473 2.25 -17.93 -21.44
C PHE A 473 1.66 -16.99 -22.49
N THR A 474 2.24 -17.00 -23.70
CA THR A 474 1.58 -16.52 -24.93
C THR A 474 1.10 -17.74 -25.71
N PRO A 475 -0.18 -17.83 -26.14
CA PRO A 475 -0.62 -18.95 -26.95
C PRO A 475 0.12 -18.96 -28.29
N PRO A 476 0.51 -20.13 -28.81
CA PRO A 476 1.23 -20.22 -30.07
C PRO A 476 0.29 -19.90 -31.24
N GLY A 477 0.47 -18.71 -31.85
CA GLY A 477 0.05 -18.40 -33.23
C GLY A 477 -1.45 -18.30 -33.51
N GLY A 478 -1.88 -17.14 -34.00
CA GLY A 478 -3.22 -16.98 -34.56
C GLY A 478 -3.40 -17.74 -35.88
N ALA A 479 -4.38 -18.64 -35.90
CA ALA A 479 -5.20 -18.94 -37.08
C ALA A 479 -6.57 -19.38 -36.57
N GLY A 480 -7.62 -18.73 -37.07
CA GLY A 480 -8.97 -18.87 -36.53
C GLY A 480 -9.48 -20.30 -36.57
N ASN A 481 -10.10 -20.73 -35.48
CA ASN A 481 -11.30 -21.55 -35.58
C ASN A 481 -12.21 -21.26 -34.40
N LYS A 482 -13.48 -20.96 -34.72
CA LYS A 482 -14.57 -20.92 -33.76
C LYS A 482 -14.71 -22.31 -33.17
N GLU A 483 -14.69 -22.43 -31.85
CA GLU A 483 -15.28 -23.60 -31.20
C GLU A 483 -16.35 -23.19 -30.18
N THR A 484 -17.51 -23.75 -30.47
CA THR A 484 -18.77 -23.77 -29.77
C THR A 484 -18.64 -24.44 -28.41
N LYS A 485 -19.40 -23.90 -27.44
CA LYS A 485 -19.74 -24.55 -26.18
C LYS A 485 -20.30 -25.95 -26.44
N ASP A 486 -19.81 -26.95 -25.72
CA ASP A 486 -20.68 -27.95 -25.09
C ASP A 486 -20.04 -28.56 -23.83
N SER A 487 -20.90 -28.82 -22.85
CA SER A 487 -20.61 -29.30 -21.49
C SER A 487 -20.46 -30.85 -21.45
N PRO A 488 -19.97 -31.45 -20.34
CA PRO A 488 -19.27 -32.73 -20.36
C PRO A 488 -20.14 -33.95 -20.05
N SER A 489 -19.73 -35.12 -20.55
CA SER A 489 -20.16 -36.43 -20.04
C SER A 489 -19.00 -37.43 -19.92
N SER A 490 -18.87 -37.94 -18.69
CA SER A 490 -18.38 -39.24 -18.22
C SER A 490 -17.47 -40.16 -19.07
N ALA A 491 -16.33 -40.48 -18.45
CA ALA A 491 -15.80 -41.82 -18.14
C ALA A 491 -14.96 -42.62 -19.17
N THR A 492 -13.91 -43.22 -18.57
CA THR A 492 -13.13 -44.43 -18.91
C THR A 492 -12.05 -44.38 -19.99
N GLY A 493 -10.80 -44.54 -19.53
CA GLY A 493 -9.90 -45.60 -20.03
C GLY A 493 -8.80 -45.21 -21.03
N GLY A 494 -7.54 -45.25 -20.57
CA GLY A 494 -6.44 -45.84 -21.34
C GLY A 494 -5.62 -44.94 -22.27
N SER A 495 -4.33 -44.84 -21.91
CA SER A 495 -3.14 -44.79 -22.78
C SER A 495 -2.81 -43.52 -23.61
N THR A 496 -1.62 -42.99 -23.29
CA THR A 496 -0.66 -42.27 -24.16
C THR A 496 -1.07 -40.90 -24.69
N GLU A 497 -0.63 -39.86 -23.99
CA GLU A 497 -0.38 -38.52 -24.56
C GLU A 497 1.02 -38.04 -24.13
N GLU A 498 2.04 -38.55 -24.81
CA GLU A 498 3.27 -37.79 -25.06
C GLU A 498 3.12 -37.15 -26.45
N ALA A 499 2.59 -35.93 -26.50
CA ALA A 499 2.68 -35.11 -27.71
C ALA A 499 2.56 -33.62 -27.36
N GLY A 500 3.65 -32.88 -27.59
CA GLY A 500 3.58 -31.43 -27.78
C GLY A 500 4.02 -30.54 -26.62
N ARG A 501 4.97 -30.94 -25.77
CA ARG A 501 5.71 -29.94 -24.98
C ARG A 501 6.79 -29.36 -25.90
N SER A 502 6.52 -28.20 -26.51
CA SER A 502 7.58 -27.40 -27.12
C SER A 502 8.69 -27.24 -26.08
N ASP A 503 9.92 -27.59 -26.44
CA ASP A 503 11.08 -27.45 -25.55
C ASP A 503 11.10 -26.01 -24.99
N TYR A 504 10.81 -25.89 -23.71
CA TYR A 504 10.85 -24.62 -23.00
C TYR A 504 12.33 -24.25 -22.84
N GLY A 505 12.82 -23.38 -23.71
CA GLY A 505 14.17 -22.85 -23.61
C GLY A 505 14.21 -21.67 -22.65
N VAL A 506 14.90 -21.81 -21.52
CA VAL A 506 15.09 -20.76 -20.50
C VAL A 506 15.61 -19.44 -21.11
N ALA A 507 16.38 -19.52 -22.20
CA ALA A 507 16.88 -18.35 -22.93
C ALA A 507 15.78 -17.49 -23.59
N GLN A 508 14.57 -18.03 -23.82
CA GLN A 508 13.46 -17.27 -24.41
C GLN A 508 12.86 -16.24 -23.46
N ASP A 509 13.05 -16.43 -22.15
CA ASP A 509 12.51 -15.58 -21.09
C ASP A 509 13.62 -14.75 -20.42
N GLU A 510 14.87 -14.82 -20.88
CA GLU A 510 16.02 -14.12 -20.29
C GLU A 510 15.75 -12.61 -20.15
N ALA A 511 15.26 -11.97 -21.22
CA ALA A 511 14.89 -10.55 -21.20
C ALA A 511 13.71 -10.25 -20.25
N LEU A 512 12.77 -11.19 -20.08
CA LEU A 512 11.65 -11.03 -19.13
C LEU A 512 12.15 -11.12 -17.68
N VAL A 513 13.03 -12.09 -17.41
CA VAL A 513 13.63 -12.29 -16.07
C VAL A 513 14.52 -11.12 -15.70
N GLU A 514 15.32 -10.60 -16.63
CA GLU A 514 16.17 -9.42 -16.43
C GLU A 514 15.32 -8.21 -16.01
N ILE A 515 14.26 -7.91 -16.76
CA ILE A 515 13.34 -6.81 -16.44
C ILE A 515 12.61 -7.05 -15.12
N LEU A 516 12.16 -8.27 -14.82
CA LEU A 516 11.55 -8.57 -13.53
C LEU A 516 12.51 -8.38 -12.35
N CYS A 517 13.82 -8.54 -12.56
CA CYS A 517 14.84 -8.27 -11.54
C CYS A 517 15.11 -6.76 -11.35
N GLU A 518 14.91 -5.96 -12.41
CA GLU A 518 15.04 -4.50 -12.38
C GLU A 518 13.77 -3.76 -11.96
N TRP A 519 12.60 -4.38 -12.18
CA TRP A 519 11.29 -3.89 -11.79
C TRP A 519 11.19 -3.88 -10.26
N ARG A 520 11.30 -2.69 -9.66
CA ARG A 520 11.24 -2.45 -8.21
C ARG A 520 10.08 -1.56 -7.82
#